data_AF-A0A2G5HIW2-F1
#
_entry.id   AF-A0A2G5HIW2-F1
#
_cell.length_a   1.000
_cell.length_b   1.000
_cell.length_c   1.000
_cell.angle_alpha   90.00
_cell.angle_beta   90.00
_cell.angle_gamma   90.00
#
_symmetry.space_group_name_H-M   'P 1'
#
loop_
_entity.id
_entity.type
_entity.pdbx_description
1 polymer ?
#
loop_
_entity_poly.entity_id
_entity_poly.type
_entity_poly.pdbx_seq_one_letter_code
_entity_poly.pdbx_strand_id
1 'polypeptide(L)' 'ANSHHPNHTVQTRELHAYLRWRNTNARHPDVLAAQRKERARIRSEKGIRWGGRPLADAA' A
#
# COMPACT_ATOMS: atom_id res chain seq x y z
N ALA A 1 -31.40 -18.50 -31.69
CA ALA A 1 -31.26 -18.18 -30.25
C ALA A 1 -30.18 -17.11 -30.12
N ASN A 2 -30.59 -15.85 -30.02
CA ASN A 2 -29.70 -14.70 -30.05
C ASN A 2 -29.25 -14.39 -28.61
N SER A 3 -28.17 -15.00 -28.16
CA SER A 3 -27.52 -14.61 -26.91
C SER A 3 -26.97 -13.19 -27.08
N HIS A 4 -27.70 -12.21 -26.56
CA HIS A 4 -27.22 -10.84 -26.42
C HIS A 4 -26.11 -10.86 -25.37
N HIS A 5 -24.90 -11.21 -25.79
CA HIS A 5 -23.75 -11.24 -24.91
C HIS A 5 -23.28 -9.79 -24.73
N PRO A 6 -23.36 -9.20 -23.53
CA PRO A 6 -22.75 -7.90 -23.29
C PRO A 6 -21.26 -8.05 -23.58
N ASN A 7 -20.72 -7.13 -24.35
CA ASN A 7 -19.33 -7.12 -24.79
C ASN A 7 -18.40 -7.34 -23.58
N HIS A 8 -17.84 -8.54 -23.42
CA HIS A 8 -17.09 -9.01 -22.24
C HIS A 8 -15.93 -8.07 -21.85
N THR A 9 -15.43 -7.32 -22.83
CA THR A 9 -14.43 -6.26 -22.68
C THR A 9 -14.93 -5.04 -21.89
N VAL A 10 -16.20 -4.65 -22.04
CA VAL A 10 -16.83 -3.54 -21.31
C VAL A 10 -17.00 -3.93 -19.84
N GLN A 11 -17.48 -5.13 -19.55
CA GLN A 11 -17.64 -5.64 -18.17
C GLN A 11 -16.29 -5.72 -17.44
N THR A 12 -15.22 -6.11 -18.14
CA THR A 12 -13.87 -6.15 -17.57
C THR A 12 -13.35 -4.74 -17.26
N ARG A 13 -13.63 -3.74 -18.10
CA ARG A 13 -13.23 -2.34 -17.88
C ARG A 13 -13.93 -1.72 -16.68
N GLU A 14 -15.23 -1.98 -16.53
CA GLU A 14 -16.01 -1.51 -15.38
C GLU A 14 -15.55 -2.15 -14.07
N LEU A 15 -15.29 -3.47 -14.08
CA LEU A 15 -14.71 -4.17 -12.92
C LEU A 15 -13.34 -3.58 -12.54
N HIS A 16 -12.46 -3.34 -13.52
CA HIS A 16 -11.16 -2.73 -13.27
C HIS A 16 -11.28 -1.30 -12.73
N ALA A 17 -12.22 -0.50 -13.23
CA ALA A 17 -12.49 0.84 -12.73
C ALA A 17 -12.97 0.80 -11.26
N TYR A 18 -13.90 -0.12 -10.96
CA TYR A 18 -14.39 -0.32 -9.61
C TYR A 18 -13.31 -0.78 -8.64
N LEU A 19 -12.48 -1.75 -9.02
CA LEU A 19 -11.37 -2.22 -8.18
C LEU A 19 -10.31 -1.14 -7.95
N ARG A 20 -10.04 -0.29 -8.95
CA ARG A 20 -9.14 0.87 -8.80
C ARG A 20 -9.72 1.88 -7.81
N TRP A 21 -10.99 2.25 -7.97
CA TRP A 21 -11.67 3.16 -7.05
C TRP A 21 -11.67 2.60 -5.63
N ARG A 22 -12.05 1.32 -5.45
CA ARG A 22 -12.07 0.67 -4.14
C ARG A 22 -10.68 0.65 -3.50
N ASN A 23 -9.63 0.30 -4.24
CA ASN A 23 -8.27 0.25 -3.68
C ASN A 23 -7.70 1.63 -3.34
N THR A 24 -8.07 2.68 -4.09
CA THR A 24 -7.70 4.05 -3.75
C THR A 24 -8.43 4.54 -2.50
N ASN A 25 -9.73 4.26 -2.39
CA ASN A 25 -10.56 4.74 -1.28
C ASN A 25 -10.46 3.87 -0.01
N ALA A 26 -10.06 2.60 -0.13
CA ALA A 26 -9.83 1.71 1.02
C ALA A 26 -8.42 1.85 1.62
N ARG A 27 -7.50 2.55 0.95
CA ARG A 27 -6.20 2.87 1.51
C ARG A 27 -6.34 4.12 2.37
N HIS A 28 -6.03 4.00 3.65
CA HIS A 28 -5.91 5.11 4.59
C HIS A 28 -4.46 5.64 4.56
N PRO A 29 -4.15 6.68 3.75
CA PRO A 29 -2.78 7.14 3.55
C PRO A 29 -2.15 7.72 4.83
N ASP A 30 -2.98 8.28 5.69
CA ASP A 30 -2.66 8.77 7.03
C ASP A 30 -2.21 7.64 7.96
N VAL A 31 -2.90 6.50 7.97
CA VAL A 31 -2.49 5.32 8.74
C VAL A 31 -1.14 4.78 8.22
N LEU A 32 -0.95 4.74 6.91
CA LEU A 32 0.33 4.34 6.32
C LEU A 32 1.45 5.33 6.65
N ALA A 33 1.16 6.64 6.66
CA ALA A 33 2.09 7.66 7.07
C ALA A 33 2.45 7.53 8.57
N ALA A 34 1.47 7.27 9.43
CA ALA A 34 1.67 7.01 10.85
C ALA A 34 2.54 5.77 11.08
N GLN A 35 2.27 4.66 10.38
CA GLN A 35 3.10 3.45 10.44
C GLN A 35 4.54 3.67 9.95
N ARG A 36 4.76 4.52 8.94
CA ARG A 36 6.12 4.88 8.49
C ARG A 36 6.85 5.71 9.54
N LYS A 37 6.18 6.69 10.15
CA LYS A 37 6.74 7.49 11.26
C LYS A 37 7.11 6.59 12.44
N GLU A 38 6.24 5.68 12.81
CA GLU A 38 6.48 4.76 13.93
C GLU A 38 7.67 3.82 13.67
N ARG A 39 7.79 3.27 12.45
CA ARG A 39 9.00 2.50 12.07
C ARG A 39 10.27 3.33 12.07
N ALA A 40 10.19 4.62 11.76
CA ALA A 40 11.33 5.52 11.87
C ALA A 40 11.71 5.78 13.34
N ARG A 41 10.73 6.00 14.22
CA ARG A 41 10.92 6.13 15.67
C ARG A 41 11.60 4.90 16.25
N ILE A 42 11.03 3.72 16.03
CA ILE A 42 11.59 2.44 16.51
C ILE A 42 13.03 2.23 16.01
N ARG A 43 13.31 2.60 14.75
CA ARG A 43 14.67 2.49 14.20
C ARG A 43 15.65 3.43 14.89
N SER A 44 15.23 4.66 15.17
CA SER A 44 16.04 5.66 15.88
C SER A 44 16.32 5.22 17.31
N GLU A 45 15.30 4.72 18.02
CA GLU A 45 15.42 4.26 19.40
C GLU A 45 16.33 3.04 19.52
N LYS A 46 16.22 2.09 18.58
CA LYS A 46 17.11 0.92 18.55
C LYS A 46 18.51 1.24 17.99
N GLY A 47 18.73 2.45 17.49
CA GLY A 47 19.97 2.83 16.82
C GLY A 47 20.29 1.96 15.59
N ILE A 48 19.30 1.48 14.83
CA ILE A 48 19.55 0.54 13.72
C ILE A 48 19.72 1.29 12.40
N ARG A 49 20.80 1.02 11.65
CA ARG A 49 21.00 1.55 10.29
C ARG A 49 20.12 0.81 9.27
N TRP A 50 19.88 1.45 8.13
CA TRP A 50 19.31 0.76 6.97
C TRP A 50 20.18 -0.46 6.63
N GLY A 51 19.57 -1.65 6.59
CA GLY A 51 20.28 -2.93 6.48
C GLY A 51 20.43 -3.72 7.79
N GLY A 52 19.90 -3.23 8.92
CA GLY A 52 19.80 -4.01 10.17
C GLY A 52 21.04 -3.97 11.07
N ARG A 53 22.06 -3.19 10.71
CA ARG A 53 23.29 -3.07 11.51
C ARG A 53 23.10 -2.05 12.64
N PRO A 54 23.40 -2.39 13.90
CA PRO A 54 23.39 -1.42 14.99
C PRO A 54 24.37 -0.26 14.75
N LEU A 55 24.02 0.93 15.23
CA LEU A 55 24.94 2.04 15.44
C LEU A 55 25.92 1.61 16.54
N ALA A 56 27.21 1.87 16.31
CA ALA A 56 28.20 1.66 17.35
C ALA A 56 28.00 2.76 18.40
N ASP A 57 28.03 2.39 19.68
CA ASP A 57 28.08 3.38 20.76
C ASP A 57 29.32 4.26 20.59
N ALA A 58 29.16 5.56 20.76
CA ALA A 58 30.28 6.49 20.78
C ALA A 58 31.07 6.23 22.08
N ALA A 59 32.36 5.91 21.93
CA ALA A 59 33.30 5.65 23.01
C ALA A 59 33.64 6.92 23.80
#